data_AF-A0A832TAP7-F1
#
_entry.id   AF-A0A832TAP7-F1
#
_cell.length_a   1.000
_cell.length_b   1.000
_cell.length_c   1.000
_cell.angle_alpha   90.00
_cell.angle_beta   90.00
_cell.angle_gamma   90.00
#
_symmetry.space_group_name_H-M   'P 1'
#
loop_
_entity.id
_entity.type
_entity.pdbx_description
1 polymer ?
#
loop_
_entity_poly.entity_id
_entity_poly.type
_entity_poly.pdbx_seq_one_letter_code
_entity_poly.pdbx_strand_id
1 'polypeptide(L)'
;MDFNIGGISGDVGIGAVIGFITGYALKKFLKIVAALIGVYILSLFWLQQKGVIKINTEALFNLAKSATQQTIGLADKVIGILPGSAAFIAGFYLGFRKG
;
A
#
# COMPACT_ATOMS: atom_id res chain seq x y z
N MET A 1 27.70 -23.21 -5.64
CA MET A 1 26.28 -22.90 -5.34
C MET A 1 25.48 -23.32 -6.55
N ASP A 2 24.98 -24.54 -6.56
CA ASP A 2 24.15 -25.06 -7.64
C ASP A 2 22.83 -24.30 -7.64
N PHE A 3 22.71 -23.34 -8.57
CA PHE A 3 21.46 -22.65 -8.82
C PHE A 3 20.49 -23.66 -9.44
N ASN A 4 19.64 -24.26 -8.59
CA ASN A 4 18.57 -25.15 -9.03
C ASN A 4 17.46 -24.31 -9.69
N ILE A 5 17.61 -24.08 -10.99
CA ILE A 5 16.72 -23.24 -11.81
C ILE A 5 15.29 -23.79 -11.81
N GLY A 6 15.09 -25.10 -11.59
CA GLY A 6 13.77 -25.74 -11.51
C GLY A 6 12.96 -25.34 -10.28
N GLY A 7 13.58 -25.25 -9.10
CA GLY A 7 12.92 -24.80 -7.87
C GLY A 7 12.62 -23.30 -7.87
N ILE A 8 13.56 -22.48 -8.35
CA ILE A 8 13.39 -21.02 -8.43
C ILE A 8 12.25 -20.65 -9.39
N SER A 9 12.09 -21.35 -10.51
CA SER A 9 11.03 -21.05 -11.49
C SER A 9 9.62 -21.32 -10.94
N GLY A 10 9.46 -22.39 -10.15
CA GLY A 10 8.19 -22.70 -9.47
C GLY A 10 7.86 -21.72 -8.35
N ASP A 11 8.84 -21.44 -7.48
CA ASP A 11 8.65 -20.53 -6.33
C ASP A 11 8.43 -19.08 -6.76
N VAL A 12 9.13 -18.62 -7.81
CA VAL A 12 8.97 -17.27 -8.39
C VAL A 12 7.59 -17.13 -9.04
N GLY A 13 7.10 -18.17 -9.72
CA GLY A 13 5.76 -18.19 -10.31
C GLY A 13 4.65 -18.10 -9.25
N ILE A 14 4.77 -18.87 -8.16
CA ILE A 14 3.82 -18.83 -7.04
C ILE A 14 3.85 -17.47 -6.35
N GLY A 15 5.04 -16.89 -6.14
CA GLY A 15 5.20 -15.55 -5.58
C GLY A 15 4.49 -14.47 -6.40
N ALA A 16 4.57 -14.53 -7.74
CA ALA A 16 3.87 -13.59 -8.61
C ALA A 16 2.34 -13.72 -8.55
N VAL A 17 1.81 -14.95 -8.51
CA VAL A 17 0.36 -15.19 -8.42
C VAL A 17 -0.19 -14.69 -7.09
N ILE A 18 0.48 -15.01 -5.98
CA ILE A 18 0.11 -14.53 -4.64
C ILE A 18 0.21 -13.01 -4.59
N GLY A 19 1.28 -12.42 -5.15
CA GLY A 19 1.44 -10.98 -5.28
C GLY A 19 0.26 -10.36 -6.01
N PHE A 20 -0.12 -10.91 -7.16
CA PHE A 20 -1.23 -10.42 -7.98
C PHE A 20 -2.57 -10.43 -7.25
N ILE A 21 -2.92 -11.54 -6.60
CA ILE A 21 -4.17 -11.65 -5.82
C ILE A 21 -4.16 -10.63 -4.68
N THR A 22 -3.03 -10.52 -3.97
CA THR A 22 -2.85 -9.58 -2.86
C THR A 22 -2.99 -8.13 -3.32
N GLY A 23 -2.33 -7.74 -4.42
CA GLY A 23 -2.41 -6.39 -4.98
C GLY A 23 -3.81 -6.03 -5.44
N TYR A 24 -4.54 -6.97 -6.04
CA TYR A 24 -5.92 -6.78 -6.46
C TYR A 24 -6.86 -6.58 -5.27
N ALA A 25 -6.76 -7.43 -4.24
CA ALA A 25 -7.54 -7.31 -3.02
C ALA A 25 -7.24 -6.00 -2.28
N LEU A 26 -5.96 -5.63 -2.20
CA LEU A 26 -5.50 -4.42 -1.55
C LEU A 26 -6.12 -3.17 -2.20
N LYS A 27 -6.21 -3.09 -3.53
CA LYS A 27 -6.82 -1.91 -4.17
C LYS A 27 -8.30 -1.74 -3.88
N LYS A 28 -9.06 -2.85 -3.85
CA LYS A 28 -10.46 -2.80 -3.42
C LYS A 28 -10.59 -2.35 -1.97
N PHE A 29 -9.71 -2.85 -1.10
CA PHE A 29 -9.65 -2.43 0.29
C PHE A 29 -9.33 -0.94 0.41
N LEU A 30 -8.34 -0.42 -0.32
CA LEU A 30 -7.99 1.01 -0.34
C LEU A 30 -9.16 1.88 -0.79
N LYS A 31 -9.97 1.47 -1.77
CA LYS A 31 -11.16 2.21 -2.19
C LYS A 31 -12.16 2.38 -1.03
N ILE A 32 -12.39 1.32 -0.26
CA ILE A 32 -13.30 1.33 0.89
C ILE A 32 -12.74 2.21 2.01
N VAL A 33 -11.46 2.05 2.34
CA VAL A 33 -10.80 2.84 3.38
C VAL A 33 -10.75 4.31 3.00
N ALA A 34 -10.44 4.65 1.74
CA ALA A 34 -10.45 6.02 1.25
C ALA A 34 -11.84 6.66 1.37
N ALA A 35 -12.90 5.92 1.06
CA ALA A 35 -14.27 6.38 1.26
C ALA A 35 -14.58 6.66 2.74
N LEU A 36 -14.19 5.75 3.64
CA LEU A 36 -14.34 5.93 5.10
C LEU A 36 -13.58 7.16 5.61
N ILE A 37 -12.34 7.35 5.19
CA ILE A 37 -11.53 8.52 5.55
C ILE A 37 -12.18 9.81 5.03
N GLY A 38 -12.68 9.80 3.78
CA GLY A 38 -13.37 10.96 3.20
C GLY A 38 -14.63 11.35 4.02
N VAL A 39 -15.46 10.38 4.36
CA VAL A 39 -16.65 10.60 5.21
C VAL A 39 -16.24 11.11 6.60
N TYR A 40 -15.18 10.57 7.18
CA TYR A 40 -14.67 11.01 8.48
C TYR A 40 -14.20 12.47 8.43
N ILE A 41 -13.42 12.86 7.42
CA ILE A 41 -12.95 14.24 7.24
C ILE A 41 -14.13 15.20 7.03
N LEU A 42 -15.14 14.79 6.24
CA LEU A 42 -16.37 15.58 6.06
C LEU A 42 -17.11 15.81 7.38
N SER A 43 -17.21 14.77 8.20
CA SER A 43 -17.81 14.87 9.55
C SER A 43 -17.05 15.86 10.44
N LEU A 44 -15.71 15.80 10.45
CA LEU A 44 -14.88 16.77 11.17
C LEU A 44 -15.10 18.21 10.68
N PHE A 45 -15.16 18.42 9.37
CA PHE A 45 -15.40 19.75 8.79
C PHE A 45 -16.77 20.31 9.21
N TRP A 46 -17.77 19.44 9.30
CA TRP A 46 -19.11 19.83 9.77
C TRP A 46 -19.10 20.25 11.24
N LEU A 47 -18.36 19.55 12.10
CA LEU A 47 -18.18 19.94 13.52
C LEU A 47 -17.37 21.23 13.67
N GLN A 48 -16.41 21.49 12.78
CA GLN A 48 -15.65 22.74 12.76
C GLN A 48 -16.54 23.94 12.46
N GLN A 49 -17.48 23.82 11.51
CA GLN A 49 -18.42 24.91 11.18
C GLN A 49 -19.34 25.27 12.35
N LYS A 50 -19.67 24.30 13.22
CA LYS A 50 -20.42 24.53 14.45
C LYS A 50 -19.58 25.08 15.60
N GLY A 51 -18.28 25.29 15.40
CA GLY A 51 -17.37 25.86 16.41
C GLY A 51 -17.03 24.93 17.57
N VAL A 52 -17.36 23.64 17.47
CA VAL A 52 -17.14 22.65 18.54
C VAL A 52 -15.66 22.20 18.60
N ILE A 53 -14.95 22.20 17.46
CA ILE A 53 -13.57 21.70 17.34
C ILE A 53 -12.75 22.64 16.43
N LYS A 54 -11.51 22.97 16.81
CA LYS A 54 -10.50 23.57 15.92
C LYS A 54 -9.66 22.45 15.29
N ILE A 55 -9.68 22.31 13.97
CA ILE A 55 -8.84 21.34 13.26
C ILE A 55 -7.46 21.97 13.03
N ASN A 56 -6.41 21.33 13.54
CA ASN A 56 -5.03 21.70 13.20
C ASN A 56 -4.65 21.04 11.87
N THR A 57 -4.71 21.81 10.79
CA THR A 57 -4.39 21.37 9.44
C THR A 57 -2.91 21.00 9.26
N GLU A 58 -1.98 21.64 9.98
CA GLU A 58 -0.56 21.31 9.95
C GLU A 58 -0.27 19.95 10.58
N ALA A 59 -0.89 19.65 11.73
CA ALA A 59 -0.74 18.35 12.38
C ALA A 59 -1.30 17.22 11.52
N LEU A 60 -2.47 17.44 10.88
CA LEU A 60 -3.07 16.51 9.93
C LEU A 60 -2.17 16.27 8.72
N PHE A 61 -1.59 17.35 8.17
CA PHE A 61 -0.69 17.25 7.01
C PHE A 61 0.62 16.53 7.37
N ASN A 62 1.19 16.80 8.54
CA ASN A 62 2.37 16.09 9.03
C ASN A 62 2.09 14.60 9.22
N LEU A 63 0.93 14.23 9.78
CA LEU A 63 0.57 12.83 9.95
C LEU A 63 0.42 12.10 8.60
N ALA A 64 -0.19 12.75 7.61
CA ALA A 64 -0.28 12.23 6.25
C ALA A 64 1.10 12.09 5.57
N LYS A 65 1.98 13.08 5.77
CA LYS A 65 3.34 13.09 5.24
C LYS A 65 4.18 11.96 5.85
N SER A 66 4.11 11.76 7.16
CA SER A 66 4.83 10.68 7.86
C SER A 66 4.36 9.30 7.38
N ALA A 67 3.05 9.08 7.23
CA ALA A 67 2.52 7.83 6.67
C ALA A 67 3.04 7.56 5.24
N THR A 68 3.09 8.61 4.41
CA THR A 68 3.60 8.52 3.03
C THR A 68 5.10 8.20 3.02
N GLN A 69 5.90 8.91 3.82
CA GLN A 69 7.36 8.69 3.89
C GLN A 69 7.71 7.29 4.39
N GLN A 70 6.99 6.77 5.39
CA GLN A 70 7.20 5.41 5.88
C GLN A 70 6.91 4.36 4.80
N THR A 71 5.88 4.59 3.98
CA THR A 71 5.53 3.70 2.87
C THR A 71 6.61 3.69 1.79
N ILE A 72 7.16 4.85 1.45
CA ILE A 72 8.27 4.98 0.48
C ILE A 72 9.54 4.31 1.02
N GLY A 73 9.91 4.56 2.28
CA GLY A 73 11.10 3.94 2.88
C GLY A 73 11.02 2.41 2.98
N LEU A 74 9.82 1.86 3.18
CA LEU A 74 9.58 0.41 3.11
C LEU A 74 9.76 -0.12 1.68
N ALA A 75 9.29 0.63 0.67
CA ALA A 75 9.45 0.25 -0.73
C ALA A 75 10.93 0.23 -1.15
N ASP A 76 11.70 1.27 -0.80
CA ASP A 76 13.13 1.35 -1.09
C ASP A 76 13.92 0.20 -0.44
N LYS A 77 13.57 -0.14 0.81
CA LYS A 77 14.20 -1.25 1.54
C LYS A 77 13.87 -2.61 0.94
N VAL A 78 12.67 -2.80 0.42
CA VAL A 78 12.24 -4.05 -0.24
C VAL A 78 12.92 -4.22 -1.61
N ILE A 79 13.16 -3.12 -2.34
CA ILE A 79 13.87 -3.15 -3.63
C ILE A 79 15.36 -3.52 -3.47
N GLY A 80 15.99 -3.13 -2.36
CA GLY A 80 17.43 -3.31 -2.15
C GLY A 80 17.92 -4.71 -1.74
N ILE A 81 17.03 -5.67 -1.40
CA ILE A 81 17.43 -6.90 -0.66
C ILE A 81 17.25 -8.21 -1.45
N LEU A 82 16.70 -8.22 -2.68
CA LEU A 82 15.73 -9.28 -2.98
C LEU A 82 15.78 -9.93 -4.38
N PRO A 83 16.61 -10.98 -4.57
CA PRO A 83 16.50 -11.87 -5.74
C PRO A 83 15.21 -12.71 -5.76
N GLY A 84 14.51 -12.86 -4.63
CA GLY A 84 13.30 -13.71 -4.50
C GLY A 84 11.94 -13.00 -4.46
N SER A 85 11.85 -11.73 -4.08
CA SER A 85 10.57 -11.00 -4.05
C SER A 85 10.23 -10.26 -5.34
N ALA A 86 11.17 -10.18 -6.29
CA ALA A 86 10.97 -9.39 -7.51
C ALA A 86 9.71 -9.85 -8.25
N ALA A 87 9.45 -11.15 -8.30
CA ALA A 87 8.24 -11.70 -8.89
C ALA A 87 6.97 -11.42 -8.06
N PHE A 88 7.05 -11.46 -6.73
CA PHE A 88 5.95 -11.01 -5.88
C PHE A 88 5.62 -9.54 -6.11
N ILE A 89 6.62 -8.66 -6.17
CA ILE A 89 6.42 -7.22 -6.42
C ILE A 89 5.86 -6.98 -7.82
N ALA A 90 6.39 -7.68 -8.84
CA ALA A 90 5.89 -7.57 -10.20
C ALA A 90 4.43 -8.05 -10.30
N GLY A 91 4.12 -9.20 -9.71
CA GLY A 91 2.76 -9.73 -9.61
C GLY A 91 1.83 -8.78 -8.86
N PHE A 92 2.27 -8.30 -7.70
CA PHE A 92 1.55 -7.33 -6.87
C PHE A 92 1.27 -6.02 -7.60
N TYR A 93 2.25 -5.46 -8.29
CA TYR A 93 2.08 -4.24 -9.07
C TYR A 93 1.04 -4.43 -10.19
N LEU A 94 1.08 -5.56 -10.90
CA LEU A 94 0.09 -5.89 -11.93
C LEU A 94 -1.31 -6.10 -11.33
N GLY A 95 -1.41 -6.78 -10.20
CA GLY A 95 -2.66 -6.99 -9.47
C GLY A 95 -3.27 -5.68 -8.98
N PHE A 96 -2.42 -4.82 -8.40
CA PHE A 96 -2.80 -3.49 -7.94
C PHE A 96 -3.17 -2.57 -9.10
N ARG A 97 -2.55 -2.67 -10.28
CA ARG A 97 -2.98 -1.87 -11.44
C ARG A 97 -4.37 -2.29 -11.92
N LYS A 98 -4.70 -3.59 -11.84
CA LYS A 98 -5.95 -4.17 -12.36
C LYS A 98 -7.14 -4.11 -11.37
N GLY A 99 -6.88 -3.94 -10.07
CA GLY A 99 -7.91 -3.77 -9.01
C GLY A 99 -8.59 -2.40 -8.96
#